data_AF-A0A177CUK6-F1
#
_entry.id   AF-A0A177CUK6-F1
#
_cell.length_a   1.000
_cell.length_b   1.000
_cell.length_c   1.000
_cell.angle_alpha   90.00
_cell.angle_beta   90.00
_cell.angle_gamma   90.00
#
_symmetry.space_group_name_H-M   'P 1'
#
loop_
_entity.id
_entity.type
_entity.pdbx_description
1 polymer ?
#
loop_
_entity_poly.entity_id
_entity_poly.type
_entity_poly.pdbx_seq_one_letter_code
_entity_poly.pdbx_strand_id
1 'polypeptide(L)'
;MPPHKKVYSAPQADDKTFATQQEFLDSLVPVPVESVDGNSRKCAHCWRPYGESNPGEDDAEAPVRFRCNHVFGEQCMRSLFAVRDPVRVDLKPLSFAPGSKGADLGSRLSAYVESHGVEKSALLSGGNRATDFARLIREVMPTVQTLTCPTVLGPGFDLLGKEWMVLVFQMFSQSDSLLDKIELMENAIIVNSDSAKHQMYTFPPGNIMIAPPISVSSPYSTVMPSEPGEALSQATPQMNHISPPHLTWAQEEQKTKKKQETASTTSTTWKDALFSKSKLEIPVQKHKELQEQEELLQEKSESATADEEAVHSYGSPVIPPTMTQIAPYLFADPLAAARDQHTELQEHTKVFVKHLSQSFAKVYEAYERNQYEQGVAAGFQPPVKKLKLAGLNKTSSASPETEFDDIYYHRVRHSVFVLTAIAHRYSLSERGLEVNQPYSYEFHATEETDEENIEDDGFVDAERAPAVVAQKTVLVKRKICRNCCAEPTPYVQSLATPEYVFWPDNKKIPDNCPKCRRILFNKKDD
;
A
#
# COMPACT_ATOMS: atom_id res chain seq x y z
N MET A 1 -10.01 43.91 32.45
CA MET A 1 -10.05 42.60 31.76
C MET A 1 -10.70 42.82 30.39
N PRO A 2 -10.04 42.47 29.27
CA PRO A 2 -10.70 42.51 27.97
C PRO A 2 -11.90 41.56 27.97
N PRO A 3 -13.02 41.92 27.32
CA PRO A 3 -14.18 41.05 27.24
C PRO A 3 -13.77 39.74 26.57
N HIS A 4 -14.03 38.61 27.23
CA HIS A 4 -13.82 37.30 26.64
C HIS A 4 -14.54 37.25 25.29
N LYS A 5 -13.79 37.09 24.19
CA LYS A 5 -14.38 36.79 22.88
C LYS A 5 -15.28 35.59 23.09
N LYS A 6 -16.59 35.76 22.85
CA LYS A 6 -17.52 34.64 22.85
C LYS A 6 -16.96 33.60 21.90
N VAL A 7 -16.58 32.45 22.44
CA VAL A 7 -16.15 31.31 21.62
C VAL A 7 -17.32 31.01 20.70
N TYR A 8 -17.09 31.08 19.40
CA TYR A 8 -18.11 30.76 18.41
C TYR A 8 -18.62 29.35 18.68
N SER A 9 -19.91 29.25 19.03
CA SER A 9 -20.61 27.97 19.09
C SER A 9 -21.27 27.74 17.74
N ALA A 10 -20.97 26.61 17.11
CA ALA A 10 -21.67 26.22 15.88
C ALA A 10 -23.18 26.04 16.19
N PRO A 11 -24.08 26.39 15.27
CA PRO A 11 -25.49 26.04 15.38
C PRO A 11 -25.65 24.52 15.57
N GLN A 12 -26.61 24.13 16.41
CA GLN A 12 -26.99 22.73 16.60
C GLN A 12 -28.01 22.33 15.53
N ALA A 13 -28.05 21.05 15.19
CA ALA A 13 -29.09 20.50 14.34
C ALA A 13 -30.46 20.72 15.01
N ASP A 14 -31.44 21.20 14.25
CA ASP A 14 -32.83 21.38 14.67
C ASP A 14 -33.75 20.41 13.91
N ASP A 15 -35.04 20.43 14.23
CA ASP A 15 -36.06 19.61 13.58
C ASP A 15 -36.19 19.85 12.06
N LYS A 16 -35.52 20.88 11.52
CA LYS A 16 -35.53 21.23 10.09
C LYS A 16 -34.30 20.72 9.34
N THR A 17 -33.32 20.14 10.03
CA THR A 17 -32.17 19.48 9.40
C THR A 17 -32.55 18.18 8.70
N PHE A 18 -31.70 17.76 7.76
CA PHE A 18 -31.96 16.61 6.90
C PHE A 18 -31.41 15.32 7.50
N ALA A 19 -32.09 14.20 7.33
CA ALA A 19 -31.59 12.90 7.77
C ALA A 19 -30.46 12.39 6.86
N THR A 20 -30.51 12.72 5.57
CA THR A 20 -29.50 12.31 4.58
C THR A 20 -29.15 13.45 3.63
N GLN A 21 -27.98 13.36 2.99
CA GLN A 21 -27.56 14.27 1.92
C GLN A 21 -28.53 14.22 0.74
N GLN A 22 -29.06 13.03 0.40
CA GLN A 22 -30.07 12.87 -0.65
C GLN A 22 -31.36 13.61 -0.28
N GLU A 23 -31.82 13.54 0.97
CA GLU A 23 -33.00 14.28 1.41
C GLU A 23 -32.80 15.80 1.30
N PHE A 24 -31.59 16.30 1.57
CA PHE A 24 -31.25 17.70 1.32
C PHE A 24 -31.38 18.06 -0.18
N LEU A 25 -30.80 17.25 -1.07
CA LEU A 25 -30.88 17.47 -2.52
C LEU A 25 -32.32 17.41 -3.04
N ASP A 26 -33.12 16.49 -2.52
CA ASP A 26 -34.54 16.34 -2.88
C ASP A 26 -35.40 17.49 -2.35
N SER A 27 -34.92 18.21 -1.34
CA SER A 27 -35.61 19.37 -0.76
C SER A 27 -35.40 20.68 -1.52
N LEU A 28 -34.52 20.69 -2.53
CA LEU A 28 -34.24 21.87 -3.34
C LEU A 28 -35.49 22.28 -4.13
N VAL A 29 -36.05 23.45 -3.82
CA VAL A 29 -37.26 23.96 -4.48
C VAL A 29 -36.86 24.89 -5.62
N PRO A 30 -37.19 24.59 -6.89
CA PRO A 30 -36.93 25.48 -8.01
C PRO A 30 -37.63 26.83 -7.83
N VAL A 31 -36.96 27.91 -8.22
CA VAL A 31 -37.47 29.29 -8.12
C VAL A 31 -37.32 29.98 -9.48
N PRO A 32 -38.37 30.63 -10.01
CA PRO A 32 -38.26 31.45 -11.22
C PRO A 32 -37.24 32.58 -11.03
N VAL A 33 -36.37 32.81 -12.01
CA VAL A 33 -35.30 33.84 -11.96
C VAL A 33 -35.88 35.22 -11.66
N GLU A 34 -37.06 35.51 -12.19
CA GLU A 34 -37.75 36.79 -12.04
C GLU A 34 -38.15 37.06 -10.58
N SER A 35 -38.42 35.99 -9.81
CA SER A 35 -38.82 36.07 -8.41
C SER A 35 -37.64 36.18 -7.43
N VAL A 36 -36.41 36.12 -7.93
CA VAL A 36 -35.20 36.39 -7.15
C VAL A 36 -34.92 37.89 -7.18
N ASP A 37 -34.67 38.48 -6.00
CA ASP A 37 -34.31 39.89 -5.85
C ASP A 37 -33.18 40.26 -6.80
N GLY A 38 -33.27 41.42 -7.48
CA GLY A 38 -32.35 41.82 -8.54
C GLY A 38 -30.86 41.75 -8.14
N ASN A 39 -30.53 42.17 -6.91
CA ASN A 39 -29.16 42.14 -6.39
C ASN A 39 -28.65 40.72 -6.05
N SER A 40 -29.55 39.75 -5.99
CA SER A 40 -29.31 38.36 -5.62
C SER A 40 -29.49 37.39 -6.79
N ARG A 41 -29.62 37.88 -8.03
CA ARG A 41 -29.77 37.06 -9.25
C ARG A 41 -28.47 36.39 -9.71
N LYS A 42 -27.64 36.00 -8.77
CA LYS A 42 -26.39 35.27 -9.00
C LYS A 42 -26.24 34.18 -7.96
N CYS A 43 -25.68 33.05 -8.36
CA CYS A 43 -25.32 31.99 -7.45
C CYS A 43 -24.23 32.48 -6.49
N ALA A 44 -24.45 32.37 -5.18
CA ALA A 44 -23.44 32.77 -4.19
C ALA A 44 -22.20 31.84 -4.16
N HIS A 45 -22.26 30.69 -4.82
CA HIS A 45 -21.14 29.74 -4.91
C HIS A 45 -20.23 30.02 -6.09
N CYS A 46 -20.77 29.99 -7.31
CA CYS A 46 -19.99 30.21 -8.54
C CYS A 46 -20.01 31.68 -9.04
N TRP A 47 -20.78 32.55 -8.38
CA TRP A 47 -20.94 33.98 -8.71
C TRP A 47 -21.56 34.28 -10.07
N ARG A 48 -22.03 33.26 -10.81
CA ARG A 48 -22.67 33.42 -12.11
C ARG A 48 -24.13 33.86 -12.01
N PRO A 49 -24.63 34.70 -12.94
CA PRO A 49 -26.04 35.03 -13.03
C PRO A 49 -26.90 33.79 -13.32
N TYR A 50 -28.10 33.74 -12.75
CA TYR A 50 -29.02 32.62 -13.02
C TYR A 50 -29.59 32.69 -14.44
N GLY A 51 -29.65 31.54 -15.13
CA GLY A 51 -30.15 31.42 -16.50
C GLY A 51 -29.18 31.87 -17.60
N GLU A 52 -27.98 32.31 -17.25
CA GLU A 52 -26.92 32.63 -18.22
C GLU A 52 -25.92 31.46 -18.29
N SER A 53 -25.65 30.96 -19.49
CA SER A 53 -24.60 29.97 -19.75
C SER A 53 -23.34 30.64 -20.30
N ASN A 54 -22.20 29.99 -20.10
CA ASN A 54 -20.96 30.38 -20.78
C ASN A 54 -21.11 30.15 -22.30
N PRO A 55 -20.50 30.99 -23.16
CA PRO A 55 -20.54 30.80 -24.60
C PRO A 55 -20.01 29.41 -25.02
N GLY A 56 -20.89 28.56 -25.53
CA GLY A 56 -20.54 27.21 -25.99
C GLY A 56 -20.65 26.10 -24.94
N GLU A 57 -21.06 26.43 -23.71
CA GLU A 57 -21.30 25.47 -22.63
C GLU A 57 -22.79 25.48 -22.24
N ASP A 58 -23.30 24.36 -21.75
CA ASP A 58 -24.69 24.21 -21.25
C ASP A 58 -24.69 24.14 -19.71
N ASP A 59 -24.17 25.20 -19.10
CA ASP A 59 -23.86 25.28 -17.66
C ASP A 59 -24.64 26.40 -16.95
N ALA A 60 -25.77 26.80 -17.53
CA ALA A 60 -26.68 27.77 -16.93
C ALA A 60 -27.24 27.24 -15.61
N GLU A 61 -27.10 28.04 -14.54
CA GLU A 61 -27.61 27.70 -13.22
C GLU A 61 -29.09 28.10 -13.08
N ALA A 62 -29.95 27.13 -12.75
CA ALA A 62 -31.32 27.41 -12.32
C ALA A 62 -31.34 27.80 -10.82
N PRO A 63 -32.08 28.83 -10.39
CA PRO A 63 -32.16 29.17 -8.97
C PRO A 63 -32.97 28.11 -8.21
N VAL A 64 -32.42 27.60 -7.12
CA VAL A 64 -33.12 26.75 -6.14
C VAL A 64 -33.08 27.39 -4.76
N ARG A 65 -34.16 27.23 -4.00
CA ARG A 65 -34.31 27.78 -2.64
C ARG A 65 -34.23 26.69 -1.59
N PHE A 66 -33.45 26.97 -0.54
CA PHE A 66 -33.34 26.12 0.64
C PHE A 66 -34.49 26.38 1.63
N ARG A 67 -34.69 25.50 2.61
CA ARG A 67 -35.66 25.70 3.72
C ARG A 67 -35.42 26.99 4.52
N CYS A 68 -34.19 27.49 4.52
CA CYS A 68 -33.80 28.76 5.14
C CYS A 68 -34.00 30.00 4.24
N ASN A 69 -34.65 29.85 3.08
CA ASN A 69 -34.94 30.87 2.08
C ASN A 69 -33.74 31.44 1.30
N HIS A 70 -32.51 30.98 1.55
CA HIS A 70 -31.38 31.30 0.68
C HIS A 70 -31.54 30.65 -0.70
N VAL A 71 -31.07 31.34 -1.74
CA VAL A 71 -31.15 30.90 -3.14
C VAL A 71 -29.75 30.65 -3.67
N PHE A 72 -29.55 29.49 -4.30
CA PHE A 72 -28.30 29.05 -4.92
C PHE A 72 -28.56 28.50 -6.32
N GLY A 73 -27.50 28.21 -7.08
CA GLY A 73 -27.61 27.49 -8.35
C GLY A 73 -27.85 25.99 -8.13
N GLU A 74 -28.78 25.40 -8.87
CA GLU A 74 -29.13 23.98 -8.74
C GLU A 74 -27.95 23.07 -9.01
N GLN A 75 -27.22 23.28 -10.12
CA GLN A 75 -26.09 22.43 -10.49
C GLN A 75 -24.96 22.61 -9.49
N CYS A 76 -24.69 23.84 -9.05
CA CYS A 76 -23.77 24.12 -7.96
C CYS A 76 -24.11 23.30 -6.71
N MET A 77 -25.36 23.29 -6.26
CA MET A 77 -25.72 22.58 -5.03
C MET A 77 -25.77 21.07 -5.22
N ARG A 78 -26.23 20.57 -6.37
CA ARG A 78 -26.18 19.14 -6.69
C ARG A 78 -24.75 18.62 -6.78
N SER A 79 -23.85 19.39 -7.36
CA SER A 79 -22.42 19.04 -7.45
C SER A 79 -21.72 19.15 -6.09
N LEU A 80 -21.98 20.24 -5.36
CA LEU A 80 -21.39 20.49 -4.05
C LEU A 80 -21.83 19.44 -3.03
N PHE A 81 -23.10 19.05 -3.03
CA PHE A 81 -23.68 18.06 -2.11
C PHE A 81 -24.00 16.74 -2.82
N ALA A 82 -23.26 16.38 -3.87
CA ALA A 82 -23.41 15.09 -4.51
C ALA A 82 -22.99 13.97 -3.54
N VAL A 83 -23.82 12.94 -3.40
CA VAL A 83 -23.37 11.66 -2.83
C VAL A 83 -22.43 11.05 -3.86
N ARG A 84 -21.12 11.09 -3.60
CA ARG A 84 -20.14 10.52 -4.51
C ARG A 84 -19.92 9.06 -4.17
N ASP A 85 -19.94 8.23 -5.21
CA ASP A 85 -19.56 6.84 -5.06
C ASP A 85 -18.11 6.75 -4.57
N PRO A 86 -17.80 5.79 -3.68
CA PRO A 86 -16.43 5.58 -3.26
C PRO A 86 -15.58 5.24 -4.49
N VAL A 87 -14.39 5.84 -4.54
CA VAL A 87 -13.43 5.52 -5.59
C VAL A 87 -12.98 4.09 -5.36
N ARG A 88 -13.21 3.22 -6.36
CA ARG A 88 -12.86 1.81 -6.31
C ARG A 88 -11.78 1.49 -7.33
N VAL A 89 -10.77 0.72 -6.89
CA VAL A 89 -9.70 0.20 -7.74
C VAL A 89 -9.66 -1.31 -7.58
N ASP A 90 -10.00 -2.02 -8.65
CA ASP A 90 -9.95 -3.48 -8.69
C ASP A 90 -8.49 -3.98 -8.75
N LEU A 91 -8.17 -4.93 -7.87
CA LEU A 91 -6.89 -5.59 -7.81
C LEU A 91 -6.94 -6.88 -8.63
N LYS A 92 -5.98 -7.06 -9.52
CA LYS A 92 -5.96 -8.15 -10.48
C LYS A 92 -4.98 -9.23 -10.02
N PRO A 93 -5.42 -10.48 -9.80
CA PRO A 93 -4.52 -11.58 -9.53
C PRO A 93 -3.41 -11.66 -10.57
N LEU A 94 -2.23 -12.10 -10.15
CA LEU A 94 -1.07 -12.21 -11.02
C LEU A 94 -1.38 -13.16 -12.19
N SER A 95 -1.19 -12.69 -13.43
CA SER A 95 -1.41 -13.50 -14.63
C SER A 95 -0.09 -14.08 -15.12
N PHE A 96 -0.13 -15.25 -15.76
CA PHE A 96 1.02 -15.86 -16.43
C PHE A 96 0.84 -15.97 -17.95
N ALA A 97 -0.14 -15.25 -18.49
CA ALA A 97 -0.31 -15.12 -19.94
C ALA A 97 0.86 -14.33 -20.56
N PRO A 98 1.21 -14.57 -21.83
CA PRO A 98 2.26 -13.80 -22.51
C PRO A 98 2.01 -12.29 -22.40
N GLY A 99 3.04 -11.54 -21.97
CA GLY A 99 2.99 -10.09 -21.80
C GLY A 99 2.46 -9.60 -20.45
N SER A 100 2.03 -10.48 -19.55
CA SER A 100 1.69 -10.09 -18.18
C SER A 100 2.94 -9.86 -17.32
N LYS A 101 2.80 -9.08 -16.24
CA LYS A 101 3.87 -8.88 -15.25
C LYS A 101 4.24 -10.17 -14.55
N GLY A 102 3.27 -11.04 -14.27
CA GLY A 102 3.55 -12.34 -13.67
C GLY A 102 4.34 -13.27 -14.58
N ALA A 103 4.08 -13.25 -15.89
CA ALA A 103 4.87 -14.03 -16.86
C ALA A 103 6.30 -13.48 -16.97
N ASP A 104 6.45 -12.14 -17.02
CA ASP A 104 7.77 -11.50 -17.00
C ASP A 104 8.56 -11.89 -15.75
N LEU A 105 8.00 -11.69 -14.55
CA LEU A 105 8.66 -12.06 -13.29
C LEU A 105 8.97 -13.56 -13.24
N GLY A 106 8.00 -14.41 -13.57
CA GLY A 106 8.17 -15.86 -13.56
C GLY A 106 9.30 -16.32 -14.47
N SER A 107 9.39 -15.75 -15.68
CA SER A 107 10.46 -16.06 -16.64
C SER A 107 11.84 -15.65 -16.12
N ARG A 108 11.95 -14.47 -15.47
CA ARG A 108 13.19 -13.99 -14.86
C ARG A 108 13.65 -14.86 -13.71
N LEU A 109 12.72 -15.25 -12.83
CA LEU A 109 13.00 -16.17 -11.73
C LEU A 109 13.44 -17.54 -12.26
N SER A 110 12.84 -18.02 -13.36
CA SER A 110 13.26 -19.26 -14.01
C SER A 110 14.68 -19.16 -14.60
N ALA A 111 15.00 -18.07 -15.29
CA ALA A 111 16.34 -17.81 -15.82
C ALA A 111 17.40 -17.71 -14.71
N TYR A 112 17.06 -17.13 -13.55
CA TYR A 112 17.93 -17.11 -12.38
C TYR A 112 18.23 -18.53 -11.87
N VAL A 113 17.19 -19.37 -11.72
CA VAL A 113 17.31 -20.77 -11.27
C VAL A 113 18.20 -21.57 -12.23
N GLU A 114 18.04 -21.37 -13.54
CA GLU A 114 18.86 -22.03 -14.57
C GLU A 114 20.33 -21.60 -14.53
N SER A 115 20.59 -20.29 -14.49
CA SER A 115 21.95 -19.74 -14.52
C SER A 115 22.77 -20.08 -13.28
N HIS A 116 22.13 -20.27 -12.13
CA HIS A 116 22.79 -20.57 -10.86
C HIS A 116 22.88 -22.08 -10.56
N GLY A 117 22.55 -22.93 -11.54
CA GLY A 117 22.66 -24.38 -11.42
C GLY A 117 21.77 -24.96 -10.31
N VAL A 118 20.71 -24.25 -9.94
CA VAL A 118 19.83 -24.67 -8.86
C VAL A 118 18.99 -25.84 -9.37
N GLU A 119 19.08 -26.99 -8.70
CA GLU A 119 18.50 -28.24 -9.20
C GLU A 119 16.98 -28.10 -9.41
N LYS A 120 16.50 -28.15 -10.66
CA LYS A 120 15.06 -28.05 -10.96
C LYS A 120 14.26 -29.22 -10.38
N SER A 121 14.90 -30.37 -10.17
CA SER A 121 14.26 -31.57 -9.59
C SER A 121 13.60 -31.29 -8.23
N ALA A 122 14.15 -30.31 -7.49
CA ALA A 122 13.68 -29.83 -6.20
C ALA A 122 12.25 -29.24 -6.23
N LEU A 123 11.73 -28.85 -7.41
CA LEU A 123 10.33 -28.41 -7.58
C LEU A 123 9.32 -29.49 -7.16
N LEU A 124 9.66 -30.76 -7.32
CA LEU A 124 8.76 -31.88 -7.02
C LEU A 124 9.06 -32.57 -5.69
N SER A 125 10.24 -32.35 -5.11
CA SER A 125 10.63 -32.89 -3.80
C SER A 125 10.50 -31.88 -2.65
N GLY A 126 10.00 -30.66 -2.91
CA GLY A 126 9.80 -29.64 -1.87
C GLY A 126 11.07 -28.89 -1.47
N GLY A 127 11.96 -28.62 -2.43
CA GLY A 127 13.15 -27.80 -2.21
C GLY A 127 12.81 -26.41 -1.68
N ASN A 128 13.71 -25.86 -0.85
CA ASN A 128 13.52 -24.55 -0.22
C ASN A 128 13.87 -23.41 -1.19
N ARG A 129 13.00 -23.19 -2.19
CA ARG A 129 13.14 -22.11 -3.19
C ARG A 129 13.22 -20.72 -2.60
N ALA A 130 12.62 -20.51 -1.42
CA ALA A 130 12.74 -19.26 -0.70
C ALA A 130 14.21 -18.96 -0.33
N THR A 131 15.04 -19.97 -0.09
CA THR A 131 16.47 -19.75 0.19
C THR A 131 17.24 -19.26 -1.05
N ASP A 132 16.92 -19.82 -2.22
CA ASP A 132 17.53 -19.41 -3.49
C ASP A 132 17.15 -17.96 -3.85
N PHE A 133 15.87 -17.62 -3.69
CA PHE A 133 15.39 -16.25 -3.94
C PHE A 133 15.79 -15.27 -2.84
N ALA A 134 16.03 -15.72 -1.61
CA ALA A 134 16.63 -14.88 -0.57
C ALA A 134 18.05 -14.45 -0.96
N ARG A 135 18.81 -15.33 -1.63
CA ARG A 135 20.11 -14.97 -2.20
C ARG A 135 19.96 -13.92 -3.29
N LEU A 136 19.07 -14.15 -4.27
CA LEU A 136 18.76 -13.18 -5.33
C LEU A 136 18.42 -11.81 -4.76
N ILE A 137 17.51 -11.75 -3.78
CA ILE A 137 17.08 -10.47 -3.20
C ILE A 137 18.24 -9.78 -2.49
N ARG A 138 19.13 -10.51 -1.80
CA ARG A 138 20.33 -9.90 -1.19
C ARG A 138 21.32 -9.35 -2.22
N GLU A 139 21.38 -9.93 -3.42
CA GLU A 139 22.20 -9.43 -4.53
C GLU A 139 21.61 -8.17 -5.20
N VAL A 140 20.28 -7.99 -5.09
CA VAL A 140 19.56 -6.80 -5.61
C VAL A 140 19.51 -5.68 -4.57
N MET A 141 19.34 -6.04 -3.30
CA MET A 141 19.12 -5.09 -2.22
C MET A 141 20.35 -4.21 -2.04
N PRO A 142 20.18 -2.89 -1.95
CA PRO A 142 21.29 -2.00 -1.65
C PRO A 142 21.87 -2.40 -0.30
N THR A 143 23.17 -2.69 -0.27
CA THR A 143 23.91 -2.71 1.00
C THR A 143 23.95 -1.29 1.55
N VAL A 144 24.10 -1.14 2.87
CA VAL A 144 24.20 0.17 3.53
C VAL A 144 25.25 1.08 2.86
N GLN A 145 26.29 0.49 2.26
CA GLN A 145 27.30 1.20 1.46
C GLN A 145 26.76 1.76 0.14
N THR A 146 25.91 1.03 -0.59
CA THR A 146 25.37 1.45 -1.90
C THR A 146 24.32 2.56 -1.82
N LEU A 147 23.71 2.82 -0.66
CA LEU A 147 22.80 3.97 -0.47
C LEU A 147 23.51 5.33 -0.68
N THR A 148 24.84 5.35 -0.61
CA THR A 148 25.65 6.57 -0.84
C THR A 148 26.18 6.70 -2.27
N CYS A 149 25.98 5.69 -3.13
CA CYS A 149 26.47 5.70 -4.51
C CYS A 149 25.59 4.81 -5.43
N PRO A 150 24.61 5.39 -6.14
CA PRO A 150 23.63 4.66 -6.96
C PRO A 150 24.21 3.96 -8.21
N THR A 151 25.45 4.25 -8.60
CA THR A 151 25.99 3.91 -9.92
C THR A 151 26.42 2.46 -10.09
N VAL A 152 26.52 1.67 -9.01
CA VAL A 152 26.90 0.25 -9.09
C VAL A 152 25.71 -0.62 -8.70
N LEU A 153 24.80 -0.84 -9.66
CA LEU A 153 23.73 -1.80 -9.51
C LEU A 153 24.30 -3.21 -9.64
N GLY A 154 24.03 -4.07 -8.65
CA GLY A 154 24.53 -5.44 -8.60
C GLY A 154 23.93 -6.35 -9.68
N PRO A 155 24.48 -7.57 -9.87
CA PRO A 155 24.01 -8.55 -10.87
C PRO A 155 22.53 -8.93 -10.70
N GLY A 156 21.95 -8.74 -9.50
CA GLY A 156 20.53 -8.90 -9.26
C GLY A 156 19.64 -7.97 -10.11
N PHE A 157 20.15 -6.79 -10.50
CA PHE A 157 19.44 -5.83 -11.33
C PHE A 157 19.15 -6.37 -12.73
N ASP A 158 20.15 -6.96 -13.39
CA ASP A 158 19.98 -7.54 -14.73
C ASP A 158 18.92 -8.66 -14.72
N LEU A 159 18.82 -9.38 -13.60
CA LEU A 159 17.90 -10.50 -13.43
C LEU A 159 16.46 -10.03 -13.23
N LEU A 160 16.19 -9.15 -12.25
CA LEU A 160 14.82 -8.66 -12.00
C LEU A 160 14.36 -7.63 -13.03
N GLY A 161 15.29 -6.95 -13.68
CA GLY A 161 14.98 -5.85 -14.58
C GLY A 161 14.53 -4.60 -13.84
N LYS A 162 14.40 -3.51 -14.62
CA LYS A 162 14.17 -2.17 -14.09
C LYS A 162 12.85 -2.03 -13.32
N GLU A 163 11.77 -2.62 -13.83
CA GLU A 163 10.42 -2.49 -13.25
C GLU A 163 10.34 -3.14 -11.87
N TRP A 164 10.77 -4.40 -11.75
CA TRP A 164 10.72 -5.13 -10.48
C TRP A 164 11.71 -4.60 -9.45
N MET A 165 12.88 -4.11 -9.86
CA MET A 165 13.83 -3.54 -8.92
C MET A 165 13.23 -2.34 -8.18
N VAL A 166 12.57 -1.43 -8.88
CA VAL A 166 11.95 -0.26 -8.23
C VAL A 166 10.79 -0.68 -7.33
N LEU A 167 10.01 -1.69 -7.71
CA LEU A 167 8.99 -2.25 -6.84
C LEU A 167 9.61 -2.86 -5.56
N VAL A 168 10.73 -3.57 -5.67
CA VAL A 168 11.44 -4.13 -4.50
C VAL A 168 11.96 -3.04 -3.58
N PHE A 169 12.60 -2.00 -4.14
CA PHE A 169 13.09 -0.88 -3.35
C PHE A 169 11.93 -0.13 -2.67
N GLN A 170 10.86 0.14 -3.41
CA GLN A 170 9.68 0.78 -2.86
C GLN A 170 9.08 -0.10 -1.77
N MET A 171 8.91 -1.40 -1.97
CA MET A 171 8.44 -2.32 -0.93
C MET A 171 9.31 -2.26 0.34
N PHE A 172 10.63 -2.24 0.19
CA PHE A 172 11.56 -2.19 1.32
C PHE A 172 11.49 -0.87 2.09
N SER A 173 11.50 0.27 1.38
CA SER A 173 11.37 1.59 2.02
C SER A 173 10.02 1.79 2.72
N GLN A 174 9.02 1.02 2.30
CA GLN A 174 7.66 1.13 2.76
C GLN A 174 7.27 0.03 3.77
N SER A 175 8.07 -1.03 3.91
CA SER A 175 7.81 -2.07 4.90
C SER A 175 8.18 -1.60 6.31
N ASP A 176 7.31 -1.91 7.26
CA ASP A 176 7.65 -1.81 8.68
C ASP A 176 8.50 -3.04 9.07
N SER A 177 9.28 -2.94 10.15
CA SER A 177 10.04 -4.08 10.74
C SER A 177 9.17 -5.30 11.08
N LEU A 178 7.85 -5.10 11.16
CA LEU A 178 6.82 -6.09 11.48
C LEU A 178 6.12 -6.69 10.25
N LEU A 179 6.80 -6.72 9.10
CA LEU A 179 6.29 -7.37 7.90
C LEU A 179 5.98 -8.86 8.17
N ASP A 180 4.79 -9.30 7.78
CA ASP A 180 4.32 -10.68 7.95
C ASP A 180 4.10 -11.41 6.62
N LYS A 181 3.64 -10.72 5.58
CA LYS A 181 3.39 -11.32 4.27
C LYS A 181 3.47 -10.26 3.17
N ILE A 182 4.11 -10.60 2.06
CA ILE A 182 4.06 -9.84 0.81
C ILE A 182 3.23 -10.64 -0.19
N GLU A 183 2.34 -9.99 -0.92
CA GLU A 183 1.58 -10.60 -2.00
C GLU A 183 1.71 -9.78 -3.27
N LEU A 184 2.07 -10.46 -4.36
CA LEU A 184 2.34 -9.85 -5.66
C LEU A 184 1.13 -10.06 -6.57
N MET A 185 0.67 -8.99 -7.19
CA MET A 185 -0.49 -8.96 -8.08
C MET A 185 -0.13 -8.25 -9.39
N GLU A 186 -1.00 -8.31 -10.39
CA GLU A 186 -0.73 -7.76 -11.72
C GLU A 186 -0.63 -6.23 -11.71
N ASN A 187 -1.47 -5.56 -10.91
CA ASN A 187 -1.49 -4.11 -10.76
C ASN A 187 -1.21 -3.65 -9.33
N ALA A 188 -0.85 -4.55 -8.41
CA ALA A 188 -0.68 -4.21 -7.02
C ALA A 188 0.34 -5.08 -6.28
N ILE A 189 0.74 -4.59 -5.11
CA ILE A 189 1.55 -5.28 -4.13
C ILE A 189 0.91 -5.06 -2.78
N ILE A 190 0.68 -6.13 -2.03
CA ILE A 190 0.08 -6.05 -0.70
C ILE A 190 1.11 -6.42 0.33
N VAL A 191 1.34 -5.50 1.26
CA VAL A 191 2.30 -5.61 2.34
C VAL A 191 1.51 -5.69 3.64
N ASN A 192 1.43 -6.88 4.24
CA ASN A 192 0.77 -7.07 5.52
C ASN A 192 1.79 -6.88 6.65
N SER A 193 1.49 -5.98 7.57
CA SER A 193 2.30 -5.74 8.76
C SER A 193 1.51 -6.15 10.00
N ASP A 194 2.06 -7.10 10.76
CA ASP A 194 1.46 -7.57 12.00
C ASP A 194 1.94 -6.72 13.17
N SER A 195 1.20 -5.65 13.46
CA SER A 195 1.50 -4.78 14.60
C SER A 195 1.25 -5.43 15.96
N ALA A 196 0.56 -6.58 16.03
CA ALA A 196 0.19 -7.21 17.30
C ALA A 196 1.36 -7.97 17.95
N LYS A 197 2.28 -8.53 17.14
CA LYS A 197 3.47 -9.26 17.64
C LYS A 197 4.39 -8.42 18.54
N HIS A 198 4.34 -7.09 18.43
CA HIS A 198 5.20 -6.21 19.22
C HIS A 198 4.78 -6.10 20.69
N GLN A 199 3.53 -6.42 21.05
CA GLN A 199 3.07 -6.37 22.46
C GLN A 199 3.70 -7.45 23.35
N MET A 200 4.14 -8.58 22.78
CA MET A 200 4.80 -9.62 23.59
C MET A 200 6.24 -9.26 23.98
N TYR A 201 6.87 -8.30 23.30
CA TYR A 201 8.28 -7.94 23.51
C TYR A 201 8.49 -6.54 24.09
N THR A 202 7.45 -5.72 24.21
CA THR A 202 7.55 -4.48 24.99
C THR A 202 7.56 -4.83 26.48
N PHE A 203 8.72 -4.65 27.11
CA PHE A 203 8.93 -4.73 28.55
C PHE A 203 7.79 -4.02 29.32
N PRO A 204 7.44 -4.49 30.54
CA PRO A 204 6.43 -3.86 31.36
C PRO A 204 6.74 -2.36 31.50
N PRO A 205 5.73 -1.48 31.49
CA PRO A 205 5.92 -0.04 31.46
C PRO A 205 6.71 0.40 32.71
N GLY A 206 8.02 0.55 32.57
CA GLY A 206 8.84 1.32 33.48
C GLY A 206 8.46 2.78 33.32
N ASN A 207 8.11 3.44 34.42
CA ASN A 207 7.71 4.85 34.51
C ASN A 207 8.50 5.76 33.57
N ILE A 208 7.92 6.13 32.43
CA ILE A 208 8.41 7.22 31.60
C ILE A 208 7.96 8.52 32.27
N MET A 209 8.87 9.19 32.98
CA MET A 209 8.63 10.56 33.44
C MET A 209 8.58 11.49 32.25
N ILE A 210 7.40 12.07 32.01
CA ILE A 210 7.18 13.10 31.00
C ILE A 210 7.93 14.37 31.43
N ALA A 211 8.98 14.72 30.70
CA ALA A 211 9.62 16.03 30.84
C ALA A 211 8.73 17.12 30.20
N PRO A 212 8.62 18.32 30.80
CA PRO A 212 7.80 19.40 30.26
C PRO A 212 8.43 20.01 28.99
N PRO A 213 7.61 20.59 28.09
CA PRO A 213 8.09 21.14 26.82
C PRO A 213 8.96 22.38 27.05
N ILE A 214 10.14 22.39 26.42
CA ILE A 214 11.03 23.55 26.35
C ILE A 214 10.53 24.46 25.23
N SER A 215 10.16 25.68 25.59
CA SER A 215 9.78 26.75 24.67
C SER A 215 11.03 27.35 24.00
N VAL A 216 11.14 27.23 22.68
CA VAL A 216 12.18 27.90 21.88
C VAL A 216 11.57 29.11 21.18
N SER A 217 12.04 30.30 21.55
CA SER A 217 11.69 31.57 20.91
C SER A 217 12.57 31.82 19.69
N SER A 218 11.96 32.01 18.52
CA SER A 218 12.62 32.43 17.27
C SER A 218 12.52 33.95 17.08
N PRO A 219 13.62 34.67 16.76
CA PRO A 219 13.55 36.03 16.26
C PRO A 219 13.86 36.12 14.75
N TYR A 220 13.38 37.20 14.15
CA TYR A 220 13.60 37.73 12.78
C TYR A 220 12.48 37.51 11.75
N SER A 221 11.62 38.52 11.64
CA SER A 221 10.95 38.89 10.38
C SER A 221 11.62 40.16 9.85
N THR A 222 12.10 40.12 8.60
CA THR A 222 12.49 41.32 7.85
C THR A 222 11.59 41.42 6.63
N VAL A 223 10.94 42.57 6.50
CA VAL A 223 9.98 42.95 5.44
C VAL A 223 10.76 43.53 4.26
N MET A 224 10.43 43.11 3.04
CA MET A 224 10.81 43.82 1.80
C MET A 224 9.60 43.95 0.86
N PRO A 225 9.56 45.01 0.04
CA PRO A 225 8.37 45.44 -0.70
C PRO A 225 8.26 44.80 -2.09
N SER A 226 7.02 44.75 -2.58
CA SER A 226 6.61 44.25 -3.89
C SER A 226 6.66 45.31 -4.98
N GLU A 227 7.06 44.90 -6.20
CA GLU A 227 6.86 45.64 -7.45
C GLU A 227 6.03 44.79 -8.46
N PRO A 228 5.32 45.42 -9.42
CA PRO A 228 4.41 44.73 -10.31
C PRO A 228 5.05 44.37 -11.66
N GLY A 229 4.85 43.12 -12.11
CA GLY A 229 5.29 42.62 -13.41
C GLY A 229 4.12 42.28 -14.33
N GLU A 230 4.26 42.68 -15.60
CA GLU A 230 3.25 42.76 -16.65
C GLU A 230 2.76 41.42 -17.19
N ALA A 231 1.53 41.45 -17.73
CA ALA A 231 0.86 40.35 -18.40
C ALA A 231 1.45 40.07 -19.80
N LEU A 232 1.67 38.79 -20.12
CA LEU A 232 1.81 38.33 -21.50
C LEU A 232 0.83 37.18 -21.77
N SER A 233 0.02 37.40 -22.80
CA SER A 233 -1.01 36.51 -23.33
C SER A 233 -0.38 35.53 -24.32
N GLN A 234 -0.64 34.23 -24.19
CA GLN A 234 -0.39 33.25 -25.25
C GLN A 234 -1.56 32.27 -25.39
N ALA A 235 -1.90 32.02 -26.65
CA ALA A 235 -3.06 31.28 -27.12
C ALA A 235 -2.81 29.76 -27.13
N THR A 236 -3.83 28.99 -26.75
CA THR A 236 -3.89 27.53 -26.85
C THR A 236 -4.56 27.07 -28.16
N PRO A 237 -4.10 25.99 -28.80
CA PRO A 237 -4.78 25.39 -29.95
C PRO A 237 -5.85 24.38 -29.52
N GLN A 238 -7.00 24.44 -30.19
CA GLN A 238 -8.11 23.48 -30.05
C GLN A 238 -7.73 22.10 -30.59
N MET A 239 -7.99 21.03 -29.81
CA MET A 239 -8.05 19.66 -30.31
C MET A 239 -9.48 19.12 -30.18
N ASN A 240 -10.02 18.68 -31.32
CA ASN A 240 -11.32 18.03 -31.45
C ASN A 240 -11.26 16.60 -30.91
N HIS A 241 -12.13 16.27 -29.94
CA HIS A 241 -12.39 14.90 -29.53
C HIS A 241 -13.55 14.31 -30.34
N ILE A 242 -13.29 13.17 -31.00
CA ILE A 242 -14.30 12.31 -31.62
C ILE A 242 -14.53 11.13 -30.66
N SER A 243 -15.76 10.98 -30.17
CA SER A 243 -16.18 9.86 -29.32
C SER A 243 -16.48 8.60 -30.16
N PRO A 244 -16.07 7.39 -29.71
CA PRO A 244 -16.57 6.13 -30.28
C PRO A 244 -17.81 5.61 -29.53
N PRO A 245 -18.66 4.78 -30.18
CA PRO A 245 -19.97 4.42 -29.68
C PRO A 245 -19.96 3.27 -28.65
N HIS A 246 -20.92 3.37 -27.73
CA HIS A 246 -21.26 2.41 -26.68
C HIS A 246 -21.74 1.05 -27.26
N LEU A 247 -21.10 -0.05 -26.88
CA LEU A 247 -21.68 -1.41 -26.99
C LEU A 247 -22.42 -1.74 -25.69
N THR A 248 -23.58 -2.37 -25.82
CA THR A 248 -24.46 -2.71 -24.68
C THR A 248 -24.23 -4.15 -24.19
N TRP A 249 -24.28 -4.31 -22.86
CA TRP A 249 -24.07 -5.52 -22.05
C TRP A 249 -24.96 -6.73 -22.43
N ALA A 250 -25.97 -6.53 -23.26
CA ALA A 250 -26.92 -7.57 -23.69
C ALA A 250 -26.33 -8.59 -24.71
N GLN A 251 -25.16 -8.31 -25.30
CA GLN A 251 -24.54 -9.20 -26.30
C GLN A 251 -23.48 -10.15 -25.72
N GLU A 252 -23.04 -9.96 -24.48
CA GLU A 252 -22.03 -10.82 -23.83
C GLU A 252 -22.65 -12.02 -23.11
N GLU A 253 -23.90 -11.91 -22.68
CA GLU A 253 -24.61 -12.93 -21.89
C GLU A 253 -25.07 -14.15 -22.72
N GLN A 254 -25.10 -14.03 -24.05
CA GLN A 254 -25.45 -15.15 -24.95
C GLN A 254 -24.25 -16.03 -25.35
N LYS A 255 -23.02 -15.58 -25.11
CA LYS A 255 -21.80 -16.38 -25.41
C LYS A 255 -21.44 -17.38 -24.32
N THR A 256 -21.86 -17.15 -23.08
CA THR A 256 -21.52 -18.00 -21.92
C THR A 256 -22.47 -19.16 -21.72
N LYS A 257 -23.75 -19.06 -22.15
CA LYS A 257 -24.72 -20.16 -22.02
C LYS A 257 -24.54 -21.33 -23.00
N LYS A 258 -23.77 -21.16 -24.09
CA LYS A 258 -23.60 -22.21 -25.11
C LYS A 258 -22.36 -23.10 -24.92
N LYS A 259 -21.56 -22.86 -23.86
CA LYS A 259 -20.33 -23.62 -23.58
C LYS A 259 -20.46 -24.63 -22.43
N GLN A 260 -21.64 -24.72 -21.79
CA GLN A 260 -21.88 -25.61 -20.65
C GLN A 260 -22.70 -26.88 -20.96
N GLU A 261 -23.20 -27.05 -22.18
CA GLU A 261 -24.01 -28.24 -22.56
C GLU A 261 -23.25 -29.32 -23.34
N THR A 262 -21.93 -29.20 -23.53
CA THR A 262 -21.12 -30.24 -24.19
C THR A 262 -19.88 -30.60 -23.36
N ALA A 263 -20.10 -31.16 -22.17
CA ALA A 263 -19.06 -31.88 -21.43
C ALA A 263 -19.70 -32.89 -20.45
N SER A 264 -20.41 -33.87 -21.00
CA SER A 264 -20.88 -35.04 -20.26
C SER A 264 -20.75 -36.25 -21.16
N THR A 265 -19.58 -36.92 -21.13
CA THR A 265 -19.45 -38.38 -20.99
C THR A 265 -17.99 -38.84 -21.12
N THR A 266 -17.64 -39.81 -20.27
CA THR A 266 -16.45 -40.70 -20.29
C THR A 266 -15.08 -40.12 -19.95
N SER A 267 -14.55 -40.47 -18.76
CA SER A 267 -13.27 -41.19 -18.61
C SER A 267 -12.90 -41.31 -17.14
N THR A 268 -12.84 -42.54 -16.65
CA THR A 268 -12.31 -42.94 -15.35
C THR A 268 -10.84 -42.53 -15.24
N THR A 269 -10.54 -41.52 -14.42
CA THR A 269 -9.21 -40.90 -14.32
C THR A 269 -8.25 -41.60 -13.35
N TRP A 270 -6.96 -41.53 -13.69
CA TRP A 270 -5.76 -42.04 -13.00
C TRP A 270 -5.55 -41.60 -11.54
N LYS A 271 -6.51 -40.88 -10.95
CA LYS A 271 -6.46 -40.45 -9.55
C LYS A 271 -6.47 -41.64 -8.58
N ASP A 272 -7.11 -42.75 -8.94
CA ASP A 272 -7.17 -43.93 -8.06
C ASP A 272 -5.87 -44.77 -8.06
N ALA A 273 -4.98 -44.57 -9.04
CA ALA A 273 -3.71 -45.32 -9.13
C ALA A 273 -2.56 -44.69 -8.32
N LEU A 274 -2.68 -43.43 -7.89
CA LEU A 274 -1.59 -42.68 -7.23
C LEU A 274 -1.72 -42.53 -5.71
N PHE A 275 -2.82 -42.99 -5.10
CA PHE A 275 -3.11 -42.76 -3.67
C PHE A 275 -3.11 -44.01 -2.78
N SER A 276 -2.46 -45.10 -3.19
CA SER A 276 -2.31 -46.30 -2.37
C SER A 276 -0.91 -46.39 -1.73
N LYS A 277 -0.86 -46.18 -0.41
CA LYS A 277 0.06 -46.76 0.59
C LYS A 277 1.40 -46.12 1.01
N SER A 278 1.78 -44.90 0.63
CA SER A 278 3.08 -44.32 1.10
C SER A 278 3.01 -43.10 2.03
N LYS A 279 1.82 -42.61 2.42
CA LYS A 279 1.68 -41.27 3.03
C LYS A 279 1.69 -41.19 4.57
N LEU A 280 1.92 -42.30 5.28
CA LEU A 280 1.87 -42.31 6.76
C LEU A 280 3.18 -42.69 7.45
N GLU A 281 4.15 -43.31 6.76
CA GLU A 281 5.42 -43.72 7.41
C GLU A 281 6.44 -42.57 7.50
N ILE A 282 6.48 -41.69 6.49
CA ILE A 282 7.45 -40.58 6.43
C ILE A 282 7.19 -39.50 7.51
N PRO A 283 5.94 -39.10 7.83
CA PRO A 283 5.69 -38.12 8.89
C PRO A 283 6.02 -38.65 10.29
N VAL A 284 5.83 -39.94 10.54
CA VAL A 284 6.06 -40.58 11.84
C VAL A 284 7.55 -40.69 12.14
N GLN A 285 8.36 -41.05 11.14
CA GLN A 285 9.82 -41.12 11.29
C GLN A 285 10.42 -39.74 11.60
N LYS A 286 9.95 -38.69 10.89
CA LYS A 286 10.44 -37.32 11.08
C LYS A 286 10.04 -36.74 12.45
N HIS A 287 8.88 -37.10 12.98
CA HIS A 287 8.47 -36.68 14.31
C HIS A 287 9.32 -37.36 15.40
N LYS A 288 9.73 -38.62 15.20
CA LYS A 288 10.60 -39.33 16.14
C LYS A 288 12.01 -38.73 16.18
N GLU A 289 12.58 -38.37 15.03
CA GLU A 289 13.88 -37.70 14.96
C GLU A 289 13.88 -36.31 15.63
N LEU A 290 12.79 -35.55 15.51
CA LEU A 290 12.63 -34.27 16.20
C LEU A 290 12.57 -34.42 17.72
N GLN A 291 11.91 -35.46 18.21
CA GLN A 291 11.78 -35.73 19.64
C GLN A 291 13.12 -36.13 20.27
N GLU A 292 13.92 -36.96 19.58
CA GLU A 292 15.28 -37.32 19.99
C GLU A 292 16.22 -36.10 20.00
N GLN A 293 16.01 -35.13 19.10
CA GLN A 293 16.81 -33.90 19.03
C GLN A 293 16.49 -32.91 20.17
N GLU A 294 15.22 -32.84 20.61
CA GLU A 294 14.81 -32.03 21.76
C GLU A 294 15.36 -32.58 23.08
N GLU A 295 15.32 -33.91 23.29
CA GLU A 295 15.89 -34.54 24.49
C GLU A 295 17.40 -34.26 24.62
N LEU A 296 18.13 -34.29 23.50
CA LEU A 296 19.57 -34.05 23.45
C LEU A 296 19.92 -32.58 23.75
N LEU A 297 19.04 -31.63 23.38
CA LEU A 297 19.20 -30.21 23.70
C LEU A 297 18.87 -29.94 25.17
N GLN A 298 17.88 -30.64 25.73
CA GLN A 298 17.51 -30.52 27.13
C GLN A 298 18.62 -31.03 28.04
N GLU A 299 19.20 -32.21 27.75
CA GLU A 299 20.33 -32.77 28.49
C GLU A 299 21.56 -31.84 28.47
N LYS A 300 21.81 -31.18 27.32
CA LYS A 300 22.91 -30.22 27.17
C LYS A 300 22.67 -28.91 27.92
N SER A 301 21.41 -28.51 28.12
CA SER A 301 21.06 -27.32 28.89
C SER A 301 21.21 -27.55 30.40
N GLU A 302 20.86 -28.75 30.88
CA GLU A 302 20.99 -29.13 32.29
C GLU A 302 22.46 -29.30 32.71
N SER A 303 23.34 -29.74 31.79
CA SER A 303 24.78 -29.81 32.05
C SER A 303 25.45 -28.44 32.10
N ALA A 304 24.93 -27.44 31.40
CA ALA A 304 25.50 -26.09 31.36
C ALA A 304 25.21 -25.29 32.65
N THR A 305 24.10 -25.59 33.33
CA THR A 305 23.72 -24.91 34.58
C THR A 305 24.48 -25.42 35.81
N ALA A 306 25.16 -26.56 35.72
CA ALA A 306 25.92 -27.13 36.84
C ALA A 306 27.30 -26.46 37.06
N ASP A 307 27.85 -25.77 36.04
CA ASP A 307 29.19 -25.17 36.10
C ASP A 307 29.20 -23.69 36.55
N GLU A 308 28.04 -23.01 36.63
CA GLU A 308 27.97 -21.59 37.02
C GLU A 308 27.76 -21.33 38.54
N GLU A 309 27.45 -22.35 39.36
CA GLU A 309 27.24 -22.15 40.81
C GLU A 309 28.53 -22.16 41.67
N ALA A 310 29.72 -22.31 41.08
CA ALA A 310 30.97 -22.47 41.84
C ALA A 310 31.80 -21.18 42.04
N VAL A 311 31.44 -20.03 41.48
CA VAL A 311 32.29 -18.82 41.56
C VAL A 311 31.46 -17.56 41.82
N HIS A 312 31.18 -17.25 43.10
CA HIS A 312 31.16 -15.87 43.62
C HIS A 312 30.87 -15.84 45.13
N SER A 313 31.93 -15.88 45.94
CA SER A 313 31.88 -15.45 47.34
C SER A 313 33.18 -14.75 47.70
N TYR A 314 33.24 -13.43 47.44
CA TYR A 314 34.15 -12.53 48.14
C TYR A 314 33.51 -11.15 48.25
N GLY A 315 33.35 -10.70 49.49
CA GLY A 315 32.71 -9.43 49.86
C GLY A 315 33.52 -8.20 49.43
N SER A 316 32.79 -7.15 49.06
CA SER A 316 33.34 -5.81 48.86
C SER A 316 32.88 -4.83 49.95
N PRO A 317 33.73 -3.88 50.34
CA PRO A 317 33.49 -2.97 51.45
C PRO A 317 32.57 -1.80 51.08
N VAL A 318 31.84 -1.34 52.10
CA VAL A 318 30.92 -0.20 52.07
C VAL A 318 31.70 1.11 51.95
N ILE A 319 31.49 1.86 50.87
CA ILE A 319 31.94 3.25 50.71
C ILE A 319 30.71 4.17 50.81
N PRO A 320 30.76 5.26 51.60
CA PRO A 320 29.62 6.16 51.81
C PRO A 320 29.35 7.07 50.59
N PRO A 321 28.10 7.50 50.37
CA PRO A 321 27.70 8.26 49.20
C PRO A 321 28.12 9.73 49.31
N THR A 322 28.96 10.20 48.39
CA THR A 322 29.22 11.63 48.19
C THR A 322 28.39 12.15 47.02
N MET A 323 27.78 13.31 47.23
CA MET A 323 26.87 14.02 46.31
C MET A 323 27.56 14.36 44.98
N THR A 324 27.42 13.49 43.98
CA THR A 324 27.65 13.83 42.57
C THR A 324 26.47 13.28 41.75
N GLN A 325 25.30 13.92 41.88
CA GLN A 325 24.06 13.53 41.18
C GLN A 325 23.57 14.64 40.24
N ILE A 326 24.43 15.15 39.36
CA ILE A 326 24.06 15.93 38.17
C ILE A 326 25.26 15.77 37.22
N ALA A 327 25.26 15.10 36.06
CA ALA A 327 24.26 14.53 35.18
C ALA A 327 24.92 13.42 34.32
N PRO A 328 24.42 12.17 34.29
CA PRO A 328 24.89 11.14 33.35
C PRO A 328 24.24 11.21 31.95
N TYR A 329 23.25 12.09 31.73
CA TYR A 329 22.36 12.03 30.56
C TYR A 329 22.78 12.90 29.36
N LEU A 330 23.92 13.59 29.39
CA LEU A 330 24.29 14.54 28.32
C LEU A 330 25.24 14.01 27.25
N PHE A 331 25.67 12.75 27.33
CA PHE A 331 26.52 12.13 26.31
C PHE A 331 26.00 10.74 25.95
N ALA A 332 24.85 10.69 25.27
CA ALA A 332 24.50 9.48 24.52
C ALA A 332 25.62 9.25 23.48
N ASP A 333 26.29 8.10 23.55
CA ASP A 333 27.35 7.72 22.63
C ASP A 333 26.76 7.63 21.20
N PRO A 334 27.11 8.53 20.27
CA PRO A 334 26.59 8.49 18.90
C PRO A 334 26.90 7.18 18.19
N LEU A 335 27.97 6.48 18.60
CA LEU A 335 28.32 5.16 18.07
C LEU A 335 27.36 4.08 18.57
N ALA A 336 26.83 4.18 19.78
CA ALA A 336 25.81 3.27 20.28
C ALA A 336 24.51 3.42 19.47
N ALA A 337 24.05 4.65 19.27
CA ALA A 337 22.85 4.92 18.46
C ALA A 337 23.01 4.43 17.00
N ALA A 338 24.19 4.61 16.40
CA ALA A 338 24.47 4.12 15.05
C ALA A 338 24.49 2.57 14.96
N ARG A 339 25.02 1.89 15.99
CA ARG A 339 25.00 0.41 16.07
C ARG A 339 23.58 -0.12 16.23
N ASP A 340 22.75 0.54 17.03
CA ASP A 340 21.36 0.16 17.24
C ASP A 340 20.56 0.31 15.94
N GLN A 341 20.69 1.44 15.24
CA GLN A 341 20.07 1.66 13.92
C GLN A 341 20.52 0.64 12.87
N HIS A 342 21.82 0.30 12.85
CA HIS A 342 22.34 -0.71 11.94
C HIS A 342 21.77 -2.10 12.24
N THR A 343 21.65 -2.45 13.52
CA THR A 343 21.08 -3.74 13.96
C THR A 343 19.59 -3.83 13.60
N GLU A 344 18.83 -2.75 13.83
CA GLU A 344 17.42 -2.65 13.45
C GLU A 344 17.24 -2.80 11.93
N LEU A 345 18.07 -2.11 11.14
CA LEU A 345 18.05 -2.21 9.68
C LEU A 345 18.40 -3.61 9.18
N GLN A 346 19.34 -4.30 9.82
CA GLN A 346 19.69 -5.69 9.49
C GLN A 346 18.53 -6.65 9.76
N GLU A 347 17.87 -6.54 10.91
CA GLU A 347 16.71 -7.38 11.21
C GLU A 347 15.52 -7.05 10.29
N HIS A 348 15.27 -5.76 10.01
CA HIS A 348 14.28 -5.35 9.01
C HIS A 348 14.57 -5.96 7.63
N THR A 349 15.82 -5.89 7.17
CA THR A 349 16.26 -6.48 5.89
C THR A 349 16.06 -7.98 5.87
N LYS A 350 16.39 -8.68 6.95
CA LYS A 350 16.24 -10.13 7.07
C LYS A 350 14.77 -10.56 7.02
N VAL A 351 13.88 -9.84 7.73
CA VAL A 351 12.43 -10.08 7.69
C VAL A 351 11.88 -9.82 6.28
N PHE A 352 12.27 -8.69 5.67
CA PHE A 352 11.89 -8.34 4.31
C PHE A 352 12.30 -9.40 3.28
N VAL A 353 13.59 -9.78 3.27
CA VAL A 353 14.14 -10.80 2.37
C VAL A 353 13.41 -12.13 2.55
N LYS A 354 13.12 -12.53 3.79
CA LYS A 354 12.39 -13.77 4.09
C LYS A 354 11.01 -13.75 3.44
N HIS A 355 10.22 -12.70 3.62
CA HIS A 355 8.86 -12.66 3.10
C HIS A 355 8.81 -12.45 1.59
N LEU A 356 9.66 -11.60 1.03
CA LEU A 356 9.72 -11.39 -0.42
C LEU A 356 10.18 -12.66 -1.15
N SER A 357 11.17 -13.37 -0.62
CA SER A 357 11.64 -14.63 -1.22
C SER A 357 10.59 -15.74 -1.21
N GLN A 358 9.77 -15.80 -0.17
CA GLN A 358 8.60 -16.69 -0.13
C GLN A 358 7.58 -16.34 -1.21
N SER A 359 7.35 -15.05 -1.46
CA SER A 359 6.44 -14.60 -2.51
C SER A 359 6.99 -14.89 -3.90
N PHE A 360 8.30 -14.68 -4.13
CA PHE A 360 8.97 -15.06 -5.38
C PHE A 360 8.90 -16.57 -5.62
N ALA A 361 9.09 -17.39 -4.58
CA ALA A 361 8.93 -18.84 -4.67
C ALA A 361 7.53 -19.23 -5.16
N LYS A 362 6.47 -18.62 -4.61
CA LYS A 362 5.10 -18.86 -5.04
C LYS A 362 4.85 -18.46 -6.50
N VAL A 363 5.37 -17.30 -6.92
CA VAL A 363 5.27 -16.84 -8.31
C VAL A 363 5.98 -17.80 -9.26
N TYR A 364 7.20 -18.21 -8.93
CA TYR A 364 7.97 -19.16 -9.72
C TYR A 364 7.25 -20.51 -9.87
N GLU A 365 6.76 -21.08 -8.77
CA GLU A 365 6.00 -22.34 -8.80
C GLU A 365 4.73 -22.26 -9.65
N ALA A 366 3.99 -21.14 -9.53
CA ALA A 366 2.78 -20.92 -10.32
C ALA A 366 3.08 -20.71 -11.81
N TYR A 367 4.17 -20.01 -12.13
CA TYR A 367 4.65 -19.83 -13.50
C TYR A 367 5.07 -21.15 -14.14
N GLU A 368 5.91 -21.95 -13.48
CA GLU A 368 6.36 -23.25 -14.00
C GLU A 368 5.20 -24.22 -14.20
N ARG A 369 4.22 -24.21 -13.28
CA ARG A 369 2.98 -24.98 -13.45
C ARG A 369 2.20 -24.52 -14.68
N ASN A 370 2.07 -23.21 -14.88
CA ASN A 370 1.38 -22.66 -16.04
C ASN A 370 2.09 -23.03 -17.35
N GLN A 371 3.43 -22.94 -17.42
CA GLN A 371 4.22 -23.37 -18.58
C GLN A 371 4.01 -24.86 -18.88
N TYR A 372 3.99 -25.70 -17.84
CA TYR A 372 3.72 -27.12 -17.98
C TYR A 372 2.31 -27.38 -18.55
N GLU A 373 1.28 -26.74 -18.00
CA GLU A 373 -0.11 -26.89 -18.45
C GLU A 373 -0.30 -26.41 -19.90
N GLN A 374 0.31 -25.29 -20.28
CA GLN A 374 0.30 -24.79 -21.66
C GLN A 374 1.00 -25.76 -22.61
N GLY A 375 2.14 -26.34 -22.21
CA GLY A 375 2.86 -27.34 -22.99
C GLY A 375 2.01 -28.58 -23.26
N VAL A 376 1.36 -29.11 -22.22
CA VAL A 376 0.44 -30.25 -22.33
C VAL A 376 -0.73 -29.92 -23.25
N ALA A 377 -1.33 -28.74 -23.11
CA ALA A 377 -2.44 -28.29 -23.96
C ALA A 377 -2.04 -28.15 -25.43
N ALA A 378 -0.79 -27.76 -25.71
CA ALA A 378 -0.23 -27.68 -27.06
C ALA A 378 0.20 -29.04 -27.64
N GLY A 379 -0.03 -30.15 -26.92
CA GLY A 379 0.31 -31.51 -27.37
C GLY A 379 1.77 -31.89 -27.16
N PHE A 380 2.56 -31.06 -26.48
CA PHE A 380 3.89 -31.47 -26.03
C PHE A 380 3.73 -32.52 -24.93
N GLN A 381 4.48 -33.63 -25.05
CA GLN A 381 4.50 -34.58 -23.95
C GLN A 381 5.09 -33.88 -22.72
N PRO A 382 4.44 -34.02 -21.54
CA PRO A 382 4.98 -33.46 -20.32
C PRO A 382 6.40 -33.99 -20.17
N PRO A 383 7.40 -33.13 -19.91
CA PRO A 383 8.79 -33.55 -19.90
C PRO A 383 8.94 -34.71 -18.91
N VAL A 384 9.07 -35.93 -19.45
CA VAL A 384 9.31 -37.14 -18.66
C VAL A 384 10.75 -37.01 -18.18
N LYS A 385 10.91 -36.44 -16.99
CA LYS A 385 12.17 -36.15 -16.30
C LYS A 385 13.34 -37.04 -16.76
N LYS A 386 14.11 -36.53 -17.70
CA LYS A 386 15.55 -36.80 -17.79
C LYS A 386 16.24 -35.45 -17.78
N LEU A 387 16.40 -34.92 -16.57
CA LEU A 387 17.31 -33.81 -16.30
C LEU A 387 18.75 -34.31 -16.56
N LYS A 388 19.17 -34.28 -17.83
CA LYS A 388 20.60 -34.20 -18.12
C LYS A 388 20.97 -32.74 -17.91
N LEU A 389 21.74 -32.49 -16.83
CA LEU A 389 22.51 -31.28 -16.64
C LEU A 389 23.38 -31.09 -17.89
N ALA A 390 22.94 -30.22 -18.81
CA ALA A 390 23.83 -29.70 -19.83
C ALA A 390 24.84 -28.81 -19.09
N GLY A 391 26.13 -29.16 -19.18
CA GLY A 391 27.20 -28.33 -18.66
C GLY A 391 27.11 -26.94 -19.28
N LEU A 392 26.76 -25.95 -18.45
CA LEU A 392 26.69 -24.55 -18.84
C LEU A 392 28.11 -24.05 -19.09
N ASN A 393 28.48 -23.94 -20.38
CA ASN A 393 29.59 -23.11 -20.79
C ASN A 393 29.16 -21.64 -20.60
N LYS A 394 29.75 -21.00 -19.59
CA LYS A 394 29.49 -19.62 -19.19
C LYS A 394 30.05 -18.66 -20.24
N THR A 395 29.34 -18.45 -21.35
CA THR A 395 29.61 -17.32 -22.25
C THR A 395 29.07 -16.05 -21.60
N SER A 396 29.96 -15.32 -20.95
CA SER A 396 29.74 -13.94 -20.52
C SER A 396 29.45 -13.10 -21.77
N SER A 397 28.18 -12.83 -22.05
CA SER A 397 27.81 -11.73 -22.94
C SER A 397 28.03 -10.45 -22.17
N ALA A 398 28.94 -9.60 -22.64
CA ALA A 398 29.09 -8.25 -22.12
C ALA A 398 27.73 -7.53 -22.24
N SER A 399 27.10 -7.28 -21.09
CA SER A 399 25.87 -6.49 -21.03
C SER A 399 26.24 -5.04 -21.37
N PRO A 400 25.47 -4.34 -22.22
CA PRO A 400 25.73 -2.94 -22.51
C PRO A 400 25.68 -2.12 -21.22
N GLU A 401 26.75 -1.39 -20.92
CA GLU A 401 26.81 -0.44 -19.80
C GLU A 401 25.66 0.56 -19.96
N THR A 402 24.61 0.35 -19.20
CA THR A 402 23.44 1.22 -19.22
C THR A 402 23.64 2.23 -18.10
N GLU A 403 24.16 3.42 -18.42
CA GLU A 403 24.28 4.50 -17.45
C GLU A 403 22.92 4.76 -16.80
N PHE A 404 22.90 4.67 -15.47
CA PHE A 404 21.72 4.91 -14.66
C PHE A 404 21.79 6.36 -14.21
N ASP A 405 21.03 7.22 -14.87
CA ASP A 405 20.92 8.63 -14.50
C ASP A 405 19.92 8.77 -13.34
N ASP A 406 20.19 9.64 -12.36
CA ASP A 406 19.33 9.86 -11.17
C ASP A 406 17.88 10.21 -11.56
N ILE A 407 17.71 10.83 -12.73
CA ILE A 407 16.42 11.11 -13.39
C ILE A 407 15.54 9.86 -13.50
N TYR A 408 16.14 8.68 -13.71
CA TYR A 408 15.40 7.43 -13.87
C TYR A 408 14.74 7.00 -12.55
N TYR A 409 15.45 7.07 -11.44
CA TYR A 409 14.91 6.68 -10.14
C TYR A 409 13.69 7.54 -9.76
N HIS A 410 13.78 8.86 -9.97
CA HIS A 410 12.65 9.78 -9.75
C HIS A 410 11.46 9.42 -10.65
N ARG A 411 11.68 9.20 -11.95
CA ARG A 411 10.59 8.86 -12.90
C ARG A 411 9.86 7.57 -12.48
N VAL A 412 10.57 6.56 -11.99
CA VAL A 412 9.93 5.30 -11.58
C VAL A 412 9.32 5.38 -10.18
N ARG A 413 9.81 6.24 -9.27
CA ARG A 413 9.11 6.53 -8.00
C ARG A 413 7.69 7.02 -8.24
N HIS A 414 7.45 7.78 -9.32
CA HIS A 414 6.10 8.21 -9.70
C HIS A 414 5.20 7.11 -10.28
N SER A 415 5.74 5.91 -10.57
CA SER A 415 4.99 4.76 -11.10
C SER A 415 4.32 3.89 -10.03
N VAL A 416 4.65 4.12 -8.75
CA VAL A 416 4.07 3.40 -7.61
C VAL A 416 3.16 4.32 -6.81
N PHE A 417 1.99 3.82 -6.46
CA PHE A 417 0.98 4.54 -5.70
C PHE A 417 0.79 3.86 -4.34
N VAL A 418 1.21 4.50 -3.26
CA VAL A 418 1.21 3.91 -1.91
C VAL A 418 -0.11 4.21 -1.21
N LEU A 419 -0.81 3.16 -0.79
CA LEU A 419 -2.03 3.23 -0.01
C LEU A 419 -1.83 2.56 1.34
N THR A 420 -2.38 3.16 2.40
CA THR A 420 -2.40 2.54 3.74
C THR A 420 -3.83 2.24 4.13
N ALA A 421 -4.08 0.98 4.46
CA ALA A 421 -5.32 0.50 5.03
C ALA A 421 -5.12 0.15 6.50
N ILE A 422 -6.07 0.58 7.33
CA ILE A 422 -6.22 0.08 8.69
C ILE A 422 -7.22 -1.07 8.63
N ALA A 423 -6.72 -2.29 8.71
CA ALA A 423 -7.54 -3.48 8.66
C ALA A 423 -8.07 -3.79 10.07
N HIS A 424 -9.38 -3.84 10.21
CA HIS A 424 -10.05 -4.27 11.43
C HIS A 424 -10.22 -5.78 11.38
N ARG A 425 -10.25 -6.44 12.55
CA ARG A 425 -10.29 -7.90 12.63
C ARG A 425 -11.51 -8.50 11.93
N TYR A 426 -12.65 -7.84 11.99
CA TYR A 426 -13.87 -8.28 11.30
C TYR A 426 -13.80 -8.08 9.78
N SER A 427 -12.97 -7.16 9.29
CA SER A 427 -12.82 -6.88 7.86
C SER A 427 -11.67 -7.64 7.19
N LEU A 428 -10.94 -8.51 7.91
CA LEU A 428 -9.80 -9.26 7.36
C LEU A 428 -10.19 -10.27 6.27
N SER A 429 -11.44 -10.73 6.26
CA SER A 429 -12.01 -11.63 5.24
C SER A 429 -12.80 -10.90 4.16
N GLU A 430 -12.91 -9.57 4.24
CA GLU A 430 -13.66 -8.81 3.24
C GLU A 430 -12.91 -8.78 1.91
N ARG A 431 -13.69 -8.82 0.81
CA ARG A 431 -13.16 -8.71 -0.55
C ARG A 431 -12.64 -7.30 -0.84
N GLY A 432 -13.22 -6.30 -0.19
CA GLY A 432 -12.82 -4.90 -0.29
C GLY A 432 -11.94 -4.47 0.86
N LEU A 433 -11.06 -3.50 0.60
CA LEU A 433 -10.25 -2.88 1.64
C LEU A 433 -10.39 -1.36 1.56
N GLU A 434 -10.93 -0.77 2.62
CA GLU A 434 -10.98 0.69 2.75
C GLU A 434 -9.59 1.24 3.04
N VAL A 435 -9.19 2.28 2.30
CA VAL A 435 -7.92 2.99 2.47
C VAL A 435 -8.19 4.48 2.68
N ASN A 436 -7.20 5.18 3.24
CA ASN A 436 -7.27 6.64 3.29
C ASN A 436 -7.20 7.22 1.87
N GLN A 437 -7.96 8.30 1.64
CA GLN A 437 -7.91 9.02 0.37
C GLN A 437 -6.48 9.55 0.14
N PRO A 438 -5.83 9.17 -0.96
CA PRO A 438 -4.40 9.41 -1.19
C PRO A 438 -4.06 10.86 -1.55
N TYR A 439 -5.06 11.68 -1.90
CA TYR A 439 -4.88 13.08 -2.30
C TYR A 439 -5.22 14.07 -1.17
N SER A 440 -5.26 13.60 0.09
CA SER A 440 -5.30 14.54 1.20
C SER A 440 -3.97 15.33 1.24
N TYR A 441 -4.06 16.60 1.62
CA TYR A 441 -3.01 17.62 1.58
C TYR A 441 -1.64 17.19 2.16
N GLU A 442 -1.59 16.11 2.94
CA GLU A 442 -0.37 15.54 3.52
C GLU A 442 0.60 14.97 2.48
N PHE A 443 0.15 14.57 1.28
CA PHE A 443 1.06 13.99 0.27
C PHE A 443 1.98 15.03 -0.41
N HIS A 444 1.61 16.31 -0.38
CA HIS A 444 2.39 17.40 -0.97
C HIS A 444 3.30 18.13 0.03
N ALA A 445 3.24 17.80 1.32
CA ALA A 445 3.88 18.58 2.37
C ALA A 445 5.31 18.15 2.75
N THR A 446 5.93 17.20 2.04
CA THR A 446 7.24 16.64 2.45
C THR A 446 8.39 16.84 1.47
N GLU A 447 8.15 17.52 0.34
CA GLU A 447 9.24 17.98 -0.52
C GLU A 447 9.21 19.51 -0.52
N GLU A 448 9.83 20.11 0.50
CA GLU A 448 10.29 21.52 0.50
C GLU A 448 11.36 21.66 -0.60
N THR A 449 10.96 21.55 -1.86
CA THR A 449 11.75 22.03 -2.98
C THR A 449 11.35 23.47 -3.20
N ASP A 450 12.34 24.36 -3.07
CA ASP A 450 12.20 25.80 -3.24
C ASP A 450 11.36 26.18 -4.47
N GLU A 451 10.61 27.26 -4.24
CA GLU A 451 9.40 27.71 -4.90
C GLU A 451 9.57 28.23 -6.35
N GLU A 452 8.41 28.56 -6.94
CA GLU A 452 8.21 29.46 -8.08
C GLU A 452 8.18 28.81 -9.49
N ASN A 453 7.15 28.00 -9.78
CA ASN A 453 6.41 27.93 -11.07
C ASN A 453 5.71 26.60 -11.38
N ILE A 454 5.54 25.69 -10.40
CA ILE A 454 4.64 24.57 -10.63
C ILE A 454 3.22 25.12 -10.45
N GLU A 455 2.56 25.44 -11.57
CA GLU A 455 1.14 25.74 -11.62
C GLU A 455 0.40 24.67 -10.79
N ASP A 456 -0.56 25.11 -9.98
CA ASP A 456 -1.29 24.28 -9.01
C ASP A 456 -2.38 23.44 -9.73
N ASP A 457 -2.00 22.72 -10.77
CA ASP A 457 -2.87 21.87 -11.61
C ASP A 457 -2.81 20.38 -11.24
N GLY A 458 -2.05 20.03 -10.20
CA GLY A 458 -1.83 18.66 -9.71
C GLY A 458 -2.96 18.06 -8.86
N PHE A 459 -4.05 18.77 -8.58
CA PHE A 459 -5.18 18.18 -7.85
C PHE A 459 -5.90 17.17 -8.74
N VAL A 460 -5.52 15.89 -8.60
CA VAL A 460 -6.19 14.79 -9.30
C VAL A 460 -7.64 14.75 -8.82
N ASP A 461 -8.57 15.20 -9.68
CA ASP A 461 -10.00 15.05 -9.41
C ASP A 461 -10.30 13.58 -9.09
N ALA A 462 -11.23 13.33 -8.17
CA ALA A 462 -11.70 11.99 -7.87
C ALA A 462 -12.21 11.27 -9.14
N GLU A 463 -12.72 12.01 -10.12
CA GLU A 463 -13.07 11.45 -11.44
C GLU A 463 -11.86 10.98 -12.25
N ARG A 464 -10.71 11.66 -12.11
CA ARG A 464 -9.44 11.29 -12.76
C ARG A 464 -8.63 10.28 -11.95
N ALA A 465 -8.86 10.19 -10.65
CA ALA A 465 -8.13 9.33 -9.73
C ALA A 465 -8.12 7.84 -10.16
N PRO A 466 -9.26 7.22 -10.54
CA PRO A 466 -9.25 5.85 -11.06
C PRO A 466 -8.33 5.67 -12.26
N ALA A 467 -8.35 6.62 -13.20
CA ALA A 467 -7.54 6.53 -14.42
C ALA A 467 -6.05 6.68 -14.11
N VAL A 468 -5.67 7.60 -13.23
CA VAL A 468 -4.28 7.79 -12.79
C VAL A 468 -3.78 6.56 -12.02
N VAL A 469 -4.59 6.03 -11.11
CA VAL A 469 -4.22 4.85 -10.31
C VAL A 469 -4.14 3.60 -11.17
N ALA A 470 -5.02 3.46 -12.18
CA ALA A 470 -5.00 2.32 -13.11
C ALA A 470 -3.72 2.24 -13.96
N GLN A 471 -3.03 3.36 -14.17
CA GLN A 471 -1.75 3.42 -14.88
C GLN A 471 -0.54 3.12 -13.98
N LYS A 472 -0.74 3.05 -12.67
CA LYS A 472 0.33 2.86 -11.67
C LYS A 472 0.23 1.48 -11.01
N THR A 473 1.34 1.04 -10.41
CA THR A 473 1.31 -0.13 -9.52
C THR A 473 0.92 0.33 -8.13
N VAL A 474 -0.11 -0.27 -7.55
CA VAL A 474 -0.61 0.10 -6.22
C VAL A 474 0.13 -0.68 -5.14
N LEU A 475 0.80 -0.01 -4.21
CA LEU A 475 1.39 -0.63 -3.03
C LEU A 475 0.47 -0.43 -1.82
N VAL A 476 -0.24 -1.47 -1.41
CA VAL A 476 -1.18 -1.46 -0.30
C VAL A 476 -0.50 -1.94 0.97
N LYS A 477 -0.28 -1.04 1.93
CA LYS A 477 0.12 -1.38 3.30
C LYS A 477 -1.11 -1.70 4.13
N ARG A 478 -1.17 -2.91 4.69
CA ARG A 478 -2.22 -3.31 5.63
C ARG A 478 -1.66 -3.32 7.03
N LYS A 479 -2.18 -2.43 7.88
CA LYS A 479 -1.87 -2.38 9.32
C LYS A 479 -3.07 -2.85 10.10
N ILE A 480 -2.88 -3.78 11.02
CA ILE A 480 -3.97 -4.24 11.90
C ILE A 480 -4.29 -3.11 12.90
N CYS A 481 -5.57 -2.77 13.04
CA CYS A 481 -6.06 -1.76 13.98
C CYS A 481 -5.62 -2.08 15.43
N ARG A 482 -4.81 -1.21 16.04
CA ARG A 482 -4.33 -1.41 17.42
C ARG A 482 -5.41 -1.17 18.47
N ASN A 483 -6.35 -0.25 18.22
CA ASN A 483 -7.32 0.17 19.23
C ASN A 483 -8.45 -0.85 19.40
N CYS A 484 -8.96 -1.36 18.29
CA CYS A 484 -10.14 -2.22 18.24
C CYS A 484 -9.78 -3.72 18.20
N CYS A 485 -8.53 -4.07 17.91
CA CYS A 485 -8.06 -5.45 17.81
C CYS A 485 -6.91 -5.75 18.78
N ALA A 486 -6.84 -5.01 19.89
CA ALA A 486 -5.77 -5.12 20.89
C ALA A 486 -5.72 -6.49 21.58
N GLU A 487 -6.84 -7.21 21.66
CA GLU A 487 -6.86 -8.50 22.35
C GLU A 487 -6.09 -9.56 21.54
N PRO A 488 -5.04 -10.16 22.14
CA PRO A 488 -4.26 -11.21 21.51
C PRO A 488 -5.17 -12.41 21.35
N THR A 489 -5.68 -12.57 20.14
CA THR A 489 -6.49 -13.74 19.82
C THR A 489 -5.64 -14.81 19.22
N PRO A 490 -5.94 -16.09 19.52
CA PRO A 490 -5.14 -17.19 19.06
C PRO A 490 -5.23 -17.24 17.53
N TYR A 491 -4.13 -16.88 16.89
CA TYR A 491 -3.81 -17.12 15.49
C TYR A 491 -4.89 -16.65 14.50
N VAL A 492 -4.80 -15.40 14.06
CA VAL A 492 -5.57 -14.95 12.89
C VAL A 492 -5.16 -15.82 11.70
N GLN A 493 -6.11 -16.58 11.14
CA GLN A 493 -5.93 -17.31 9.89
C GLN A 493 -5.40 -16.36 8.82
N SER A 494 -4.47 -16.86 7.98
CA SER A 494 -3.87 -16.14 6.85
C SER A 494 -4.81 -15.10 6.25
N LEU A 495 -4.42 -13.82 6.30
CA LEU A 495 -5.20 -12.71 5.77
C LEU A 495 -5.60 -12.99 4.31
N ALA A 496 -6.89 -12.83 4.03
CA ALA A 496 -7.42 -12.99 2.69
C ALA A 496 -6.90 -11.86 1.78
N THR A 497 -6.62 -12.22 0.53
CA THR A 497 -6.22 -11.26 -0.50
C THR A 497 -7.45 -10.43 -0.89
N PRO A 498 -7.40 -9.09 -0.80
CA PRO A 498 -8.46 -8.23 -1.30
C PRO A 498 -8.55 -8.36 -2.81
N GLU A 499 -9.77 -8.19 -3.31
CA GLU A 499 -10.06 -8.09 -4.73
C GLU A 499 -10.16 -6.63 -5.19
N TYR A 500 -10.41 -5.70 -4.28
CA TYR A 500 -10.41 -4.26 -4.58
C TYR A 500 -10.00 -3.44 -3.37
N VAL A 501 -9.45 -2.25 -3.62
CA VAL A 501 -9.33 -1.19 -2.62
C VAL A 501 -10.35 -0.10 -2.94
N PHE A 502 -10.83 0.58 -1.91
CA PHE A 502 -11.71 1.73 -2.10
C PHE A 502 -11.46 2.80 -1.06
N TRP A 503 -11.83 4.04 -1.37
CA TRP A 503 -11.86 5.12 -0.40
C TRP A 503 -13.08 6.00 -0.66
N PRO A 504 -13.69 6.54 0.40
CA PRO A 504 -14.71 7.56 0.24
C PRO A 504 -14.09 8.78 -0.45
N ASP A 505 -14.81 9.38 -1.39
CA ASP A 505 -14.38 10.65 -1.98
C ASP A 505 -14.62 11.79 -0.99
N ASN A 506 -13.65 11.96 -0.09
CA ASN A 506 -13.65 12.97 0.96
C ASN A 506 -13.05 14.30 0.48
N LYS A 507 -13.17 14.66 -0.81
CA LYS A 507 -12.98 16.06 -1.22
C LYS A 507 -13.68 16.96 -0.20
N LYS A 508 -13.15 18.16 0.05
CA LYS A 508 -13.67 19.17 1.00
C LYS A 508 -15.06 19.67 0.59
N ILE A 509 -15.99 18.75 0.44
CA ILE A 509 -17.41 18.95 0.49
C ILE A 509 -17.67 19.51 1.89
N PRO A 510 -18.49 20.57 2.02
CA PRO A 510 -18.93 21.07 3.32
C PRO A 510 -19.36 19.94 4.28
N ASP A 511 -19.81 18.81 3.76
CA ASP A 511 -20.25 17.62 4.48
C ASP A 511 -19.22 16.97 5.41
N ASN A 512 -17.91 17.06 5.12
CA ASN A 512 -16.87 16.58 6.03
C ASN A 512 -16.37 17.66 7.00
N CYS A 513 -16.80 18.92 6.87
CA CYS A 513 -16.59 19.89 7.92
C CYS A 513 -17.51 19.51 9.10
N PRO A 514 -16.97 19.18 10.29
CA PRO A 514 -17.81 18.81 11.43
C PRO A 514 -18.80 19.90 11.84
N LYS A 515 -18.57 21.15 11.43
CA LYS A 515 -19.47 22.28 11.67
C LYS A 515 -20.65 22.28 10.71
N CYS A 516 -20.42 22.18 9.41
CA CYS A 516 -21.50 22.13 8.41
C CYS A 516 -22.35 20.86 8.59
N ARG A 517 -21.75 19.72 8.91
CA ARG A 517 -22.48 18.48 9.21
C ARG A 517 -23.43 18.63 10.40
N ARG A 518 -23.01 19.34 11.46
CA ARG A 518 -23.85 19.67 12.63
C ARG A 518 -24.97 20.67 12.34
N ILE A 519 -24.83 21.49 11.30
CA ILE A 519 -25.81 22.52 10.94
C ILE A 519 -26.84 21.97 9.96
N LEU A 520 -26.42 21.11 9.02
CA LEU A 520 -27.26 20.67 7.91
C LEU A 520 -27.91 19.30 8.14
N PHE A 521 -27.27 18.41 8.90
CA PHE A 521 -27.73 17.04 9.04
C PHE A 521 -28.03 16.67 10.49
N ASN A 522 -29.11 15.90 10.67
CA ASN A 522 -29.42 15.27 11.94
C ASN A 522 -28.29 14.32 12.29
N LYS A 523 -27.62 14.58 13.41
CA LYS A 523 -26.59 13.69 13.95
C LYS A 523 -27.30 12.48 14.56
N LYS A 524 -27.73 11.52 13.73
CA LYS A 524 -27.96 10.17 14.22
C LYS A 524 -26.59 9.50 14.25
N ASP A 525 -26.19 9.10 15.44
CA ASP A 525 -24.92 8.45 15.70
C ASP A 525 -24.80 7.17 14.84
N ASP A 526 -23.87 7.19 13.89
CA ASP A 526 -23.24 5.99 13.32
C ASP A 526 -21.92 5.74 14.04
#